data_AF-A0A2N2NWL6-F1
#
_entry.id   AF-A0A2N2NWL6-F1
#
_cell.length_a   1.000
_cell.length_b   1.000
_cell.length_c   1.000
_cell.angle_alpha   90.00
_cell.angle_beta   90.00
_cell.angle_gamma   90.00
#
_symmetry.space_group_name_H-M   'P 1'
#
loop_
_entity.id
_entity.type
_entity.pdbx_description
1 polymer ?
#
loop_
_entity_poly.entity_id
_entity_poly.type
_entity_poly.pdbx_seq_one_letter_code
_entity_poly.pdbx_strand_id
1 'polypeptide(L)'
;MEHKKSSFAWGVILILFGAFLLANQLVPGLKAIIDWPWIIMGVGAVFILLAIFTQTGGLAIPGCIVGGIGAILFYQNMTGNWETWAFAWSLIPGFVGIGIALATLISPKENPDGLSASLILISISLILFFIFGGARFFGFDSFILWPIVIIALGLFLLVKGILKK
;
A
#
# COMPACT_ATOMS: atom_id res chain seq x y z
N MET A 1 11.19 20.40 29.44
CA MET A 1 12.46 20.01 28.78
C MET A 1 12.30 18.87 27.76
N GLU A 2 11.12 18.22 27.68
CA GLU A 2 10.82 17.11 26.76
C GLU A 2 10.82 17.49 25.27
N HIS A 3 10.26 18.65 24.91
CA HIS A 3 10.17 19.11 23.51
C HIS A 3 11.54 19.33 22.82
N LYS A 4 12.60 19.69 23.57
CA LYS A 4 13.93 19.94 22.99
C LYS A 4 14.63 18.66 22.53
N LYS A 5 14.40 17.53 23.20
CA LYS A 5 15.01 16.23 22.83
C LYS A 5 14.37 15.62 21.60
N SER A 6 13.05 15.75 21.45
CA SER A 6 12.30 15.28 20.27
C SER A 6 12.71 16.03 18.99
N SER A 7 12.87 17.35 19.07
CA SER A 7 13.32 18.17 17.94
C SER A 7 14.76 17.83 17.52
N PHE A 8 15.65 17.55 18.48
CA PHE A 8 17.02 17.13 18.18
C PHE A 8 17.07 15.75 17.50
N ALA A 9 16.31 14.77 17.98
CA ALA A 9 16.24 13.44 17.38
C ALA A 9 15.73 13.50 15.93
N TRP A 10 14.68 14.29 15.67
CA TRP A 10 14.19 14.53 14.31
C TRP A 10 15.22 15.20 13.40
N GLY A 11 15.98 16.18 13.92
CA GLY A 11 17.07 16.81 13.19
C GLY A 11 18.16 15.81 12.78
N VAL A 12 18.58 14.94 13.69
CA VAL A 12 19.59 13.89 13.40
C VAL A 12 19.07 12.90 12.35
N ILE A 13 17.82 12.45 12.46
CA ILE A 13 17.20 11.55 11.49
C ILE A 13 17.19 12.18 10.09
N LEU A 14 16.77 13.45 9.99
CA LEU A 14 16.75 14.18 8.72
C LEU A 14 18.14 14.35 8.13
N ILE A 15 19.15 14.64 8.95
CA ILE A 15 20.55 14.75 8.50
C ILE A 15 21.05 13.41 7.96
N LEU A 16 20.85 12.31 8.70
CA LEU A 16 21.27 10.97 8.26
C LEU A 16 20.56 10.55 6.98
N PHE A 17 19.25 10.81 6.88
CA PHE A 17 18.48 10.51 5.69
C PHE A 17 18.93 11.35 4.49
N GLY A 18 19.15 12.66 4.68
CA GLY A 18 19.69 13.54 3.65
C GLY A 18 21.10 13.16 3.20
N ALA A 19 21.98 12.79 4.13
CA ALA A 19 23.34 12.32 3.83
C ALA A 19 23.32 11.00 3.03
N PHE A 20 22.42 10.07 3.38
CA PHE A 20 22.20 8.85 2.63
C PHE A 20 21.74 9.12 1.19
N LEU A 21 20.75 10.01 1.02
CA LEU A 21 20.27 10.42 -0.31
C LEU A 21 21.39 11.08 -1.15
N LEU A 22 22.21 11.93 -0.52
CA LEU A 22 23.33 12.58 -1.18
C LEU A 22 24.41 11.57 -1.59
N ALA A 23 24.73 10.60 -0.72
CA ALA A 23 25.67 9.52 -1.04
C ALA A 23 25.19 8.69 -2.24
N ASN A 24 23.88 8.42 -2.33
CA ASN A 24 23.30 7.72 -3.49
C ASN A 24 23.44 8.52 -4.80
N GLN A 25 23.47 9.86 -4.75
CA GLN A 25 23.67 10.69 -5.93
C GLN A 25 25.14 10.79 -6.36
N LEU A 26 26.07 10.82 -5.40
CA LEU A 26 27.50 11.07 -5.65
C LEU A 26 28.30 9.79 -5.94
N VAL A 27 27.84 8.62 -5.48
CA VAL A 27 28.54 7.34 -5.64
C VAL A 27 27.84 6.49 -6.72
N PRO A 28 28.41 6.37 -7.93
CA PRO A 28 27.77 5.66 -9.05
C PRO A 28 27.45 4.19 -8.73
N GLY A 29 28.28 3.53 -7.91
CA GLY A 29 28.08 2.15 -7.49
C GLY A 29 26.90 1.94 -6.54
N LEU A 30 26.51 2.97 -5.76
CA LEU A 30 25.31 2.88 -4.90
C LEU A 30 24.03 2.95 -5.73
N LYS A 31 24.00 3.80 -6.76
CA LYS A 31 22.85 4.00 -7.64
C LYS A 31 22.41 2.71 -8.34
N ALA A 32 23.37 1.88 -8.74
CA ALA A 32 23.10 0.57 -9.34
C ALA A 32 22.42 -0.43 -8.38
N ILE A 33 22.51 -0.19 -7.07
CA ILE A 33 21.97 -1.06 -6.02
C ILE A 33 20.67 -0.47 -5.44
N ILE A 34 20.60 0.86 -5.28
CA ILE A 34 19.50 1.58 -4.65
C ILE A 34 18.89 2.59 -5.62
N ASP A 35 17.98 2.08 -6.44
CA ASP A 35 17.11 2.91 -7.28
C ASP A 35 16.03 3.64 -6.48
N TRP A 36 15.46 4.68 -7.08
CA TRP A 36 14.48 5.56 -6.46
C TRP A 36 13.23 4.87 -5.83
N PRO A 37 12.70 3.71 -6.30
CA PRO A 37 11.59 3.04 -5.62
C PRO A 37 11.95 2.53 -4.22
N TRP A 38 13.24 2.24 -3.97
CA TRP A 38 13.73 1.88 -2.63
C TRP A 38 13.52 2.99 -1.61
N ILE A 39 13.67 4.25 -2.03
CA ILE A 39 13.42 5.40 -1.17
C ILE A 39 11.95 5.43 -0.76
N ILE A 40 11.04 5.20 -1.71
CA ILE A 40 9.59 5.17 -1.46
C ILE A 40 9.24 4.02 -0.51
N MET A 41 9.74 2.81 -0.77
CA MET A 41 9.56 1.67 0.15
C MET A 41 10.13 1.95 1.54
N GLY A 42 11.31 2.59 1.61
CA GLY A 42 11.94 2.99 2.87
C GLY A 42 11.09 3.97 3.68
N VAL A 43 10.50 4.98 3.03
CA VAL A 43 9.56 5.90 3.70
C VAL A 43 8.34 5.15 4.24
N GLY A 44 7.75 4.25 3.44
CA GLY A 44 6.65 3.40 3.90
C GLY A 44 7.01 2.54 5.11
N ALA A 45 8.20 1.93 5.09
CA ALA A 45 8.73 1.14 6.21
C ALA A 45 8.93 1.99 7.47
N VAL A 46 9.43 3.23 7.35
CA VAL A 46 9.57 4.15 8.48
C VAL A 46 8.22 4.44 9.13
N PHE A 47 7.16 4.69 8.34
CA PHE A 47 5.81 4.90 8.89
C PHE A 47 5.30 3.67 9.65
N ILE A 48 5.51 2.47 9.13
CA ILE A 48 5.10 1.22 9.80
C ILE A 48 5.90 1.02 11.11
N LEU A 49 7.22 1.24 11.08
CA LEU A 49 8.06 1.16 12.28
C LEU A 49 7.63 2.18 13.33
N LEU A 50 7.33 3.42 12.92
CA LEU A 50 6.79 4.43 13.82
C LEU A 50 5.45 3.99 14.41
N ALA A 51 4.52 3.48 13.59
CA ALA A 51 3.23 2.96 14.07
C ALA A 51 3.42 1.93 15.19
N ILE A 52 4.35 0.98 15.01
CA ILE A 52 4.66 -0.06 15.99
C ILE A 52 5.32 0.53 17.24
N PHE A 53 6.35 1.35 17.10
CA PHE A 53 7.11 1.87 18.25
C PHE A 53 6.35 2.91 19.07
N THR A 54 5.51 3.73 18.44
CA THR A 54 4.68 4.72 19.13
C THR A 54 3.31 4.17 19.51
N GLN A 55 3.01 2.91 19.17
CA GLN A 55 1.69 2.29 19.36
C GLN A 55 0.56 3.13 18.77
N THR A 56 0.84 3.81 17.65
CA THR A 56 -0.10 4.69 16.94
C THR A 56 -0.51 4.01 15.64
N GLY A 57 -1.51 3.13 15.72
CA GLY A 57 -1.94 2.29 14.60
C GLY A 57 -2.28 3.08 13.34
N GLY A 58 -2.81 4.30 13.47
CA GLY A 58 -3.13 5.16 12.32
C GLY A 58 -1.96 5.43 11.37
N LEU A 59 -0.70 5.39 11.84
CA LEU A 59 0.48 5.56 10.99
C LEU A 59 0.76 4.36 10.06
N ALA A 60 0.20 3.19 10.35
CA ALA A 60 0.33 2.02 9.48
C ALA A 60 -0.39 2.22 8.14
N ILE A 61 -1.46 3.04 8.10
CA ILE A 61 -2.22 3.33 6.87
C ILE A 61 -1.36 4.03 5.82
N PRO A 62 -0.79 5.23 6.07
CA PRO A 62 0.11 5.86 5.10
C PRO A 62 1.36 5.02 4.85
N GLY A 63 1.85 4.26 5.84
CA GLY A 63 2.98 3.35 5.66
C GLY A 63 2.73 2.24 4.64
N CYS A 64 1.57 1.59 4.70
CA CYS A 64 1.18 0.58 3.72
C CYS A 64 0.91 1.17 2.34
N ILE A 65 0.28 2.35 2.24
CA ILE A 65 0.04 3.01 0.96
C ILE A 65 1.37 3.33 0.27
N VAL A 66 2.26 4.03 0.97
CA VAL A 66 3.56 4.45 0.42
C VAL A 66 4.44 3.23 0.14
N GLY A 67 4.52 2.28 1.07
CA GLY A 67 5.29 1.05 0.89
C GLY A 67 4.77 0.18 -0.26
N GLY A 68 3.45 0.04 -0.38
CA GLY A 68 2.81 -0.73 -1.46
C GLY A 68 3.01 -0.08 -2.83
N ILE A 69 2.86 1.24 -2.93
CA ILE A 69 3.20 1.98 -4.16
C ILE A 69 4.69 1.81 -4.49
N GLY A 70 5.57 1.94 -3.51
CA GLY A 70 7.00 1.68 -3.68
C GLY A 70 7.29 0.28 -4.22
N ALA A 71 6.58 -0.74 -3.75
CA ALA A 71 6.71 -2.11 -4.24
C ALA A 71 6.24 -2.28 -5.70
N ILE A 72 5.14 -1.63 -6.11
CA ILE A 72 4.69 -1.60 -7.51
C ILE A 72 5.78 -0.97 -8.39
N LEU A 73 6.27 0.19 -7.98
CA LEU A 73 7.27 0.95 -8.74
C LEU A 73 8.61 0.20 -8.79
N PHE A 74 8.98 -0.50 -7.72
CA PHE A 74 10.16 -1.34 -7.68
C PHE A 74 10.06 -2.48 -8.71
N TYR A 75 8.92 -3.18 -8.74
CA TYR A 75 8.68 -4.22 -9.74
C TYR A 75 8.74 -3.68 -11.17
N GLN A 76 8.13 -2.52 -11.43
CA GLN A 76 8.12 -1.89 -12.76
C GLN A 76 9.50 -1.42 -13.20
N ASN A 77 10.26 -0.82 -12.29
CA ASN A 77 11.62 -0.35 -12.56
C ASN A 77 12.57 -1.53 -12.83
N MET A 78 12.42 -2.64 -12.10
CA MET A 78 13.26 -3.83 -12.27
C MET A 78 12.91 -4.62 -13.53
N THR A 79 11.63 -4.73 -13.90
CA THR A 79 11.19 -5.55 -15.04
C THR A 79 11.01 -4.77 -16.34
N GLY A 80 10.98 -3.43 -16.28
CA GLY A 80 10.64 -2.57 -17.41
C GLY A 80 9.15 -2.58 -17.79
N ASN A 81 8.31 -3.38 -17.12
CA ASN A 81 6.89 -3.56 -17.45
C ASN A 81 5.99 -2.44 -16.90
N TRP A 82 6.22 -1.21 -17.35
CA TRP A 82 5.45 -0.03 -16.95
C TRP A 82 3.98 -0.09 -17.34
N GLU A 83 3.63 -0.88 -18.36
CA GLU A 83 2.25 -1.15 -18.76
C GLU A 83 1.39 -1.75 -17.64
N THR A 84 2.02 -2.43 -16.67
CA THR A 84 1.30 -2.94 -15.50
C THR A 84 0.63 -1.84 -14.69
N TRP A 85 1.05 -0.57 -14.85
CA TRP A 85 0.40 0.57 -14.22
C TRP A 85 -1.08 0.68 -14.60
N ALA A 86 -1.50 0.20 -15.78
CA ALA A 86 -2.90 0.24 -16.21
C ALA A 86 -3.87 -0.47 -15.23
N PHE A 87 -3.36 -1.43 -14.45
CA PHE A 87 -4.15 -2.19 -13.49
C PHE A 87 -3.55 -2.22 -12.07
N ALA A 88 -2.24 -2.09 -11.91
CA ALA A 88 -1.58 -2.16 -10.59
C ALA A 88 -2.01 -1.05 -9.64
N TRP A 89 -2.42 0.13 -10.14
CA TRP A 89 -2.94 1.22 -9.31
C TRP A 89 -4.16 0.81 -8.49
N SER A 90 -4.94 -0.16 -8.97
CA SER A 90 -6.13 -0.63 -8.25
C SER A 90 -5.79 -1.42 -6.99
N LEU A 91 -4.50 -1.74 -6.75
CA LEU A 91 -4.01 -2.30 -5.49
C LEU A 91 -3.96 -1.27 -4.35
N ILE A 92 -4.01 0.03 -4.66
CA ILE A 92 -3.88 1.10 -3.66
C ILE A 92 -4.96 1.01 -2.56
N PRO A 93 -6.27 0.85 -2.86
CA PRO A 93 -7.28 0.61 -1.83
C PRO A 93 -6.97 -0.63 -0.98
N GLY A 94 -6.37 -1.67 -1.54
CA GLY A 94 -5.96 -2.86 -0.82
C GLY A 94 -4.83 -2.58 0.16
N PHE A 95 -3.86 -1.74 -0.22
CA PHE A 95 -2.84 -1.24 0.70
C PHE A 95 -3.44 -0.40 1.84
N VAL A 96 -4.47 0.40 1.56
CA VAL A 96 -5.24 1.09 2.62
C VAL A 96 -5.86 0.05 3.56
N GLY A 97 -6.51 -0.98 3.01
CA GLY A 97 -7.11 -2.07 3.80
C GLY A 97 -6.09 -2.81 4.67
N ILE A 98 -4.91 -3.15 4.14
CA ILE A 98 -3.81 -3.76 4.91
C ILE A 98 -3.37 -2.81 6.03
N GLY A 99 -3.24 -1.52 5.72
CA GLY A 99 -2.91 -0.49 6.69
C GLY A 99 -3.92 -0.39 7.83
N ILE A 100 -5.23 -0.49 7.53
CA ILE A 100 -6.28 -0.52 8.55
C ILE A 100 -6.19 -1.80 9.39
N ALA A 101 -5.92 -2.96 8.79
CA ALA A 101 -5.73 -4.20 9.55
C ALA A 101 -4.57 -4.08 10.54
N LEU A 102 -3.43 -3.57 10.08
CA LEU A 102 -2.28 -3.30 10.95
C LEU A 102 -2.61 -2.26 12.02
N ALA A 103 -3.36 -1.21 11.67
CA ALA A 103 -3.80 -0.20 12.63
C ALA A 103 -4.67 -0.80 13.74
N THR A 104 -5.60 -1.71 13.40
CA THR A 104 -6.41 -2.43 14.39
C THR A 104 -5.58 -3.39 15.24
N LEU A 105 -4.54 -4.03 14.67
CA LEU A 105 -3.66 -4.91 15.45
C LEU A 105 -2.78 -4.14 16.43
N ILE A 106 -2.27 -2.97 16.02
CA ILE A 106 -1.39 -2.12 16.83
C ILE A 106 -2.19 -1.35 17.89
N SER A 107 -3.36 -0.82 17.54
CA SER A 107 -4.20 0.00 18.42
C SER A 107 -5.66 -0.49 18.41
N PRO A 108 -5.97 -1.66 18.99
CA PRO A 108 -7.29 -2.29 18.87
C PRO A 108 -8.45 -1.45 19.43
N LYS A 109 -8.19 -0.66 20.48
CA LYS A 109 -9.20 0.20 21.12
C LYS A 109 -9.64 1.37 20.24
N GLU A 110 -8.78 1.81 19.32
CA GLU A 110 -9.06 2.95 18.44
C GLU A 110 -9.83 2.55 17.18
N ASN A 111 -9.70 1.29 16.74
CA ASN A 111 -10.36 0.77 15.53
C ASN A 111 -10.93 -0.65 15.74
N PRO A 112 -11.95 -0.81 16.62
CA PRO A 112 -12.52 -2.13 16.92
C PRO A 112 -13.14 -2.81 15.69
N ASP A 113 -13.76 -2.04 14.79
CA ASP A 113 -14.38 -2.57 13.56
C ASP A 113 -13.45 -2.53 12.33
N GLY A 114 -12.18 -2.17 12.51
CA GLY A 114 -11.26 -1.92 11.40
C GLY A 114 -10.97 -3.16 10.53
N LEU A 115 -11.02 -4.37 11.10
CA LEU A 115 -10.85 -5.61 10.32
C LEU A 115 -11.94 -5.81 9.27
N SER A 116 -13.19 -5.43 9.57
CA SER A 116 -14.30 -5.50 8.62
C SER A 116 -14.09 -4.54 7.46
N ALA A 117 -13.69 -3.29 7.75
CA ALA A 117 -13.38 -2.29 6.74
C ALA A 117 -12.15 -2.69 5.89
N SER A 118 -11.12 -3.25 6.52
CA SER A 118 -9.93 -3.79 5.86
C SER A 118 -10.30 -4.84 4.81
N LEU A 119 -11.10 -5.83 5.21
CA LEU A 119 -11.51 -6.92 4.32
C LEU A 119 -12.28 -6.40 3.10
N ILE A 120 -13.16 -5.41 3.29
CA ILE A 120 -13.90 -4.78 2.20
C ILE A 120 -12.95 -4.10 1.21
N LEU A 121 -12.01 -3.29 1.70
CA LEU A 121 -11.08 -2.56 0.84
C LEU A 121 -10.11 -3.48 0.09
N ILE A 122 -9.59 -4.52 0.76
CA ILE A 122 -8.77 -5.56 0.11
C ILE A 122 -9.59 -6.28 -0.96
N SER A 123 -10.85 -6.64 -0.67
CA SER A 123 -11.71 -7.31 -1.65
C SER A 123 -11.99 -6.44 -2.86
N ILE A 124 -12.38 -5.17 -2.67
CA ILE A 124 -12.62 -4.22 -3.76
C ILE A 124 -11.36 -4.08 -4.60
N SER A 125 -10.21 -3.92 -3.96
CA SER A 125 -8.92 -3.76 -4.62
C SER A 125 -8.54 -4.96 -5.49
N LEU A 126 -8.69 -6.18 -4.97
CA LEU A 126 -8.46 -7.41 -5.73
C LEU A 126 -9.44 -7.53 -6.90
N ILE A 127 -10.73 -7.26 -6.68
CA ILE A 127 -11.74 -7.28 -7.73
C ILE A 127 -11.35 -6.32 -8.86
N LEU A 128 -11.02 -5.07 -8.55
CA LEU A 128 -10.59 -4.09 -9.54
C LEU A 128 -9.30 -4.52 -10.25
N PHE A 129 -8.35 -5.10 -9.52
CA PHE A 129 -7.10 -5.58 -10.10
C PHE A 129 -7.35 -6.67 -11.14
N PHE A 130 -8.28 -7.59 -10.88
CA PHE A 130 -8.67 -8.61 -11.84
C PHE A 130 -9.50 -8.05 -13.00
N ILE A 131 -10.37 -7.06 -12.78
CA ILE A 131 -11.11 -6.41 -13.87
C ILE A 131 -10.14 -5.72 -14.84
N PHE A 132 -9.24 -4.88 -14.32
CA PHE A 132 -8.33 -4.09 -15.15
C PHE A 132 -7.17 -4.92 -15.70
N GLY A 133 -6.63 -5.86 -14.91
CA GLY A 133 -5.50 -6.71 -15.29
C GLY A 133 -5.91 -7.96 -16.07
N GLY A 134 -7.20 -8.30 -16.08
CA GLY A 134 -7.66 -9.60 -16.57
C GLY A 134 -7.35 -9.87 -18.06
N ALA A 135 -7.30 -8.84 -18.91
CA ALA A 135 -6.81 -9.01 -20.27
C ALA A 135 -5.36 -9.47 -20.36
N ARG A 136 -4.50 -8.98 -19.44
CA ARG A 136 -3.08 -9.35 -19.42
C ARG A 136 -2.84 -10.74 -18.83
N PHE A 137 -3.64 -11.14 -17.84
CA PHE A 137 -3.47 -12.41 -17.12
C PHE A 137 -4.26 -13.58 -17.72
N PHE A 138 -5.43 -13.31 -18.30
CA PHE A 138 -6.36 -14.34 -18.79
C PHE A 138 -6.64 -14.27 -20.29
N GLY A 139 -6.14 -13.24 -21.00
CA GLY A 139 -6.35 -13.10 -22.45
C GLY A 139 -7.79 -12.75 -22.86
N PHE A 140 -8.67 -12.43 -21.90
CA PHE A 140 -10.02 -11.94 -22.19
C PHE A 140 -9.99 -10.44 -22.46
N ASP A 141 -10.69 -9.95 -23.48
CA ASP A 141 -10.88 -8.50 -23.62
C ASP A 141 -11.44 -7.92 -22.32
N SER A 142 -10.75 -6.94 -21.73
CA SER A 142 -11.16 -6.29 -20.47
C SER A 142 -12.60 -5.77 -20.53
N PHE A 143 -13.12 -5.53 -21.74
CA PHE A 143 -14.49 -5.15 -22.03
C PHE A 143 -15.54 -6.17 -21.59
N ILE A 144 -15.22 -7.47 -21.52
CA ILE A 144 -16.16 -8.54 -21.13
C ILE A 144 -16.10 -8.85 -19.62
N LEU A 145 -14.99 -8.52 -18.94
CA LEU A 145 -14.81 -8.88 -17.53
C LEU A 145 -15.60 -7.98 -16.57
N TRP A 146 -15.69 -6.68 -16.85
CA TRP A 146 -16.38 -5.74 -15.95
C TRP A 146 -17.89 -6.02 -15.81
N PRO A 147 -18.66 -6.39 -16.86
CA PRO A 147 -20.08 -6.74 -16.71
C PRO A 147 -20.27 -8.05 -15.92
N ILE A 148 -19.41 -9.05 -16.14
CA ILE A 148 -19.47 -10.33 -15.41
C ILE A 148 -19.32 -10.10 -13.91
N VAL A 149 -18.37 -9.25 -13.52
CA VAL A 149 -18.15 -8.92 -12.11
C VAL A 149 -19.33 -8.14 -11.52
N ILE A 150 -19.91 -7.19 -12.26
CA ILE A 150 -21.11 -6.48 -11.80
C ILE A 150 -22.28 -7.44 -11.59
N ILE A 151 -22.49 -8.39 -12.53
CA ILE A 151 -23.52 -9.42 -12.41
C ILE A 151 -23.26 -10.30 -11.19
N ALA A 152 -22.03 -10.77 -11.00
CA ALA A 152 -21.65 -11.59 -9.85
C ALA A 152 -21.84 -10.86 -8.51
N LEU A 153 -21.45 -9.58 -8.43
CA LEU A 153 -21.68 -8.73 -7.26
C LEU A 153 -23.17 -8.53 -7.00
N GLY A 154 -23.97 -8.28 -8.04
CA GLY A 154 -25.43 -8.17 -7.94
C GLY A 154 -26.06 -9.45 -7.40
N LEU A 155 -25.68 -10.61 -7.94
CA LEU A 155 -26.13 -11.92 -7.46
C LEU A 155 -25.72 -12.17 -6.01
N PHE A 156 -24.48 -11.85 -5.64
CA PHE A 156 -24.00 -11.99 -4.26
C PHE A 156 -24.82 -11.14 -3.28
N LEU A 157 -25.12 -9.88 -3.62
CA LEU A 157 -25.95 -9.00 -2.80
C LEU A 157 -27.39 -9.52 -2.67
N LEU A 158 -27.97 -10.06 -3.75
CA LEU A 158 -29.31 -10.68 -3.71
C LEU A 158 -29.35 -11.88 -2.79
N VAL A 159 -28.39 -12.81 -2.90
CA VAL A 159 -28.30 -13.99 -2.04
C VAL A 159 -28.11 -13.58 -0.58
N LYS A 160 -27.21 -12.64 -0.30
CA LYS A 160 -26.98 -12.13 1.05
C LYS A 160 -28.23 -11.44 1.62
N GLY A 161 -28.99 -10.71 0.81
CA GLY A 161 -30.24 -10.06 1.23
C GLY A 161 -31.35 -11.06 1.55
N ILE A 162 -31.41 -12.18 0.84
CA ILE A 162 -32.38 -13.27 1.09
C ILE A 162 -32.00 -14.06 2.35
N LEU A 163 -30.71 -14.33 2.57
CA LEU A 163 -30.20 -15.09 3.73
C LEU A 163 -30.17 -14.30 5.05
N LYS A 164 -30.31 -12.97 5.00
CA LYS A 164 -30.38 -12.10 6.19
C LYS A 164 -31.81 -11.91 6.72
N LYS A 165 -32.80 -12.52 6.07
CA LYS A 165 -34.16 -12.74 6.57
C LYS A 165 -34.22 -14.07 7.30
#